data_AF-W7BER6-F1
#
_entry.id   AF-W7BER6-F1
#
_cell.length_a   1.000
_cell.length_b   1.000
_cell.length_c   1.000
_cell.angle_alpha   90.00
_cell.angle_beta   90.00
_cell.angle_gamma   90.00
#
_symmetry.space_group_name_H-M   'P 1'
#
loop_
_entity.id
_entity.type
_entity.pdbx_description
1 polymer ?
#
loop_
_entity_poly.entity_id
_entity_poly.type
_entity_poly.pdbx_seq_one_letter_code
_entity_poly.pdbx_strand_id
1 'polypeptide(L)'
;MRESGKICALSLMHYLKKHGSFICSLSLPNELNIYSQKQINEMLDTLFHYHLLYKIYGKSGLEKYTLTNRGKYVVDKIDSI
;
A
#
# COMPACT_ATOMS: atom_id res chain seq x y z
N MET A 1 -12.45 14.55 0.20
CA MET A 1 -11.82 13.26 0.53
C MET A 1 -11.72 12.27 -0.64
N ARG A 2 -12.62 12.29 -1.65
CA ARG A 2 -12.69 11.20 -2.66
C ARG A 2 -11.49 11.06 -3.61
N GLU A 3 -10.75 12.12 -3.90
CA GLU A 3 -9.70 12.09 -4.92
C GLU A 3 -8.31 11.87 -4.33
N SER A 4 -7.99 12.58 -3.24
CA SER A 4 -6.75 12.41 -2.48
C SER A 4 -6.56 10.98 -1.96
N GLY A 5 -7.64 10.31 -1.54
CA GLY A 5 -7.58 8.91 -1.09
C GLY A 5 -7.29 7.93 -2.22
N LYS A 6 -7.88 8.15 -3.41
CA LYS A 6 -7.62 7.31 -4.60
C LYS A 6 -6.17 7.43 -5.06
N ILE A 7 -5.65 8.65 -5.11
CA ILE A 7 -4.26 8.89 -5.50
C ILE A 7 -3.31 8.25 -4.48
N CYS A 8 -3.59 8.40 -3.18
CA CYS A 8 -2.82 7.76 -2.11
C CYS A 8 -2.79 6.23 -2.25
N ALA A 9 -3.96 5.60 -2.45
CA ALA A 9 -4.05 4.15 -2.65
C ALA A 9 -3.25 3.68 -3.88
N LEU A 10 -3.35 4.41 -4.99
CA LEU A 10 -2.60 4.08 -6.21
C LEU A 10 -1.09 4.21 -5.99
N SER A 11 -0.62 5.32 -5.41
CA SER A 11 0.79 5.54 -5.09
C SER A 11 1.34 4.44 -4.15
N LEU A 12 0.56 4.03 -3.16
CA LEU A 12 0.93 2.94 -2.26
C LEU A 12 0.99 1.58 -2.99
N MET A 13 0.05 1.30 -3.88
CA MET A 13 0.06 0.07 -4.68
C MET A 13 1.24 0.04 -5.67
N HIS A 14 1.58 1.17 -6.31
CA HIS A 14 2.77 1.31 -7.15
C HIS A 14 4.06 1.11 -6.36
N TYR A 15 4.15 1.74 -5.18
CA TYR A 15 5.27 1.53 -4.26
C TYR A 15 5.45 0.04 -3.95
N LEU A 16 4.37 -0.65 -3.58
CA LEU A 16 4.40 -2.08 -3.27
C LEU A 16 4.74 -2.96 -4.47
N LYS A 17 4.34 -2.58 -5.69
CA LYS A 17 4.72 -3.28 -6.93
C LYS A 17 6.23 -3.15 -7.18
N LYS A 18 6.78 -1.94 -6.99
CA LYS A 18 8.20 -1.62 -7.22
C LYS A 18 9.12 -2.26 -6.16
N HIS A 19 8.78 -2.10 -4.88
CA HIS A 19 9.65 -2.49 -3.76
C HIS A 19 9.28 -3.84 -3.13
N GLY A 20 8.21 -4.47 -3.63
CA GLY A 20 7.68 -5.74 -3.15
C GLY A 20 6.91 -5.65 -1.84
N SER A 21 7.26 -4.74 -0.93
CA SER A 21 6.66 -4.70 0.40
C SER A 21 6.83 -3.37 1.14
N PHE A 22 5.95 -3.13 2.12
CA PHE A 22 5.95 -1.94 2.95
C PHE A 22 5.86 -2.32 4.43
N ILE A 23 6.73 -1.75 5.26
CA ILE A 23 6.64 -1.88 6.71
C ILE A 23 6.05 -0.58 7.25
N CYS A 24 4.93 -0.68 7.95
CA CYS A 24 4.37 0.48 8.63
C CYS A 24 5.19 0.75 9.90
N SER A 25 6.28 1.49 9.73
CA SER A 25 7.17 1.94 10.81
C SER A 25 6.94 3.41 11.14
N LEU A 26 7.70 3.97 12.09
CA LEU A 26 7.57 5.36 12.55
C LEU A 26 7.82 6.41 11.44
N SER A 27 8.50 6.05 10.35
CA SER A 27 8.78 6.97 9.23
C SER A 27 8.29 6.39 7.90
N LEU A 28 7.56 7.21 7.14
CA LEU A 28 7.20 6.89 5.77
C LEU A 28 8.42 7.03 4.85
N PRO A 29 8.56 6.16 3.83
CA PRO A 29 9.56 6.34 2.79
C PRO A 29 9.28 7.64 2.03
N ASN A 30 10.32 8.26 1.48
CA ASN A 30 10.24 9.54 0.78
C ASN A 30 9.16 9.57 -0.32
N GLU A 31 8.97 8.45 -1.04
CA GLU A 31 7.96 8.31 -2.10
C GLU A 31 6.52 8.45 -1.58
N LEU A 32 6.27 8.19 -0.28
CA LEU A 32 4.97 8.26 0.37
C LEU A 32 4.86 9.41 1.39
N ASN A 33 5.95 10.15 1.63
CA ASN A 33 6.02 11.20 2.66
C ASN A 33 5.17 12.45 2.34
N ILE A 34 4.58 12.50 1.14
CA ILE A 34 3.55 13.48 0.76
C ILE A 34 2.18 13.17 1.41
N TYR A 35 2.01 11.98 2.00
CA TYR A 35 0.81 11.56 2.71
C TYR A 35 1.07 11.48 4.21
N SER A 36 0.04 11.73 5.02
CA SER A 36 0.14 11.50 6.47
C SER A 36 0.16 10.00 6.79
N GLN A 37 0.82 9.63 7.90
CA GLN A 37 0.80 8.25 8.42
C GLN A 37 -0.63 7.72 8.57
N LYS A 38 -1.55 8.56 9.03
CA LYS A 38 -2.97 8.22 9.18
C LYS A 38 -3.60 7.83 7.83
N GLN A 39 -3.36 8.60 6.77
CA GLN A 39 -3.87 8.28 5.44
C GLN A 39 -3.27 6.98 4.90
N ILE A 40 -1.97 6.76 5.09
CA ILE A 40 -1.34 5.50 4.68
C ILE A 40 -1.96 4.31 5.42
N ASN A 41 -2.19 4.42 6.72
CA ASN A 41 -2.83 3.36 7.51
C ASN A 41 -4.27 3.09 7.03
N GLU A 42 -5.08 4.14 6.83
CA GLU A 42 -6.44 3.99 6.30
C GLU A 42 -6.46 3.30 4.93
N MET A 43 -5.49 3.61 4.06
CA MET A 43 -5.38 2.97 2.75
C MET A 43 -4.89 1.53 2.84
N LEU A 44 -3.94 1.22 3.73
CA LEU A 44 -3.51 -0.15 3.98
C LEU A 44 -4.67 -1.02 4.45
N ASP A 45 -5.45 -0.53 5.41
CA ASP A 45 -6.63 -1.24 5.93
C ASP A 45 -7.68 -1.46 4.84
N THR A 46 -7.95 -0.42 4.03
CA THR A 46 -8.90 -0.51 2.91
C THR A 46 -8.45 -1.53 1.88
N LEU A 47 -7.20 -1.46 1.42
CA LEU A 47 -6.67 -2.37 0.41
C LEU A 47 -6.55 -3.81 0.92
N PHE A 48 -6.28 -3.99 2.22
CA PHE A 48 -6.32 -5.30 2.88
C PHE A 48 -7.73 -5.86 2.94
N HIS A 49 -8.73 -5.05 3.32
CA HIS A 49 -10.14 -5.44 3.32
C HIS A 49 -10.64 -5.92 1.94
N TYR A 50 -10.15 -5.30 0.86
CA TYR A 50 -10.45 -5.72 -0.51
C TYR A 50 -9.58 -6.89 -1.03
N HIS A 51 -8.77 -7.51 -0.17
CA HIS A 51 -7.85 -8.60 -0.52
C HIS A 51 -6.84 -8.25 -1.63
N LEU A 52 -6.50 -6.97 -1.76
CA LEU A 52 -5.46 -6.50 -2.67
C LEU A 52 -4.07 -6.60 -2.02
N LEU A 53 -4.02 -6.59 -0.69
CA LEU A 53 -2.81 -6.79 0.12
C LEU A 53 -2.93 -8.03 1.01
N TYR A 54 -1.79 -8.55 1.44
CA TYR A 54 -1.68 -9.48 2.56
C TYR A 54 -0.63 -8.98 3.57
N LYS A 55 -0.81 -9.36 4.84
CA LYS A 55 0.11 -9.06 5.94
C LYS A 55 1.09 -10.22 6.15
N ILE A 56 2.35 -9.88 6.41
CA ILE A 56 3.41 -10.77 6.86
C ILE A 56 3.85 -10.26 8.23
N TYR A 57 3.85 -11.13 9.23
CA TYR A 57 4.34 -10.80 10.57
C TYR A 57 5.80 -11.22 10.68
N GLY A 58 6.68 -10.24 10.87
CA GLY A 58 8.11 -10.50 11.12
C GLY A 58 8.34 -11.02 12.55
N LYS A 59 9.54 -11.58 12.80
CA LYS A 59 9.96 -12.02 14.14
C LYS A 59 9.92 -10.92 15.20
N SER A 60 9.99 -9.65 14.78
CA SER A 60 9.91 -8.45 15.62
C SER A 60 8.47 -7.97 15.88
N GLY A 61 7.45 -8.67 15.40
CA GLY A 61 6.05 -8.25 15.51
C GLY A 61 5.66 -7.09 14.57
N LEU A 62 6.60 -6.60 13.76
CA LEU A 62 6.32 -5.56 12.76
C LEU A 62 5.46 -6.12 11.63
N GLU A 63 4.38 -5.39 11.32
CA GLU A 63 3.50 -5.70 10.20
C GLU A 63 4.12 -5.25 8.88
N LYS A 64 4.24 -6.19 7.95
CA LYS A 64 4.73 -5.97 6.60
C LYS A 64 3.61 -6.26 5.60
N TYR A 65 3.33 -5.32 4.72
CA TYR A 65 2.28 -5.41 3.71
C TYR A 65 2.87 -5.72 2.34
N THR A 66 2.19 -6.54 1.55
CA THR A 66 2.60 -6.91 0.19
C THR A 66 1.38 -7.11 -0.70
N LEU A 67 1.49 -6.85 -2.00
CA LEU A 67 0.41 -7.09 -2.96
C LEU A 67 0.12 -8.58 -3.12
N THR A 68 -1.16 -8.94 -3.12
CA THR A 68 -1.61 -10.25 -3.62
C THR A 68 -1.47 -10.32 -5.14
N ASN A 69 -1.61 -11.50 -5.75
CA ASN A 69 -1.68 -11.63 -7.21
C ASN A 69 -2.82 -10.78 -7.80
N ARG A 70 -3.95 -10.69 -7.08
CA ARG A 70 -5.07 -9.81 -7.45
C ARG A 70 -4.67 -8.33 -7.39
N GLY A 71 -3.99 -7.92 -6.32
CA GLY A 71 -3.46 -6.56 -6.18
C GLY A 71 -2.54 -6.18 -7.35
N LYS A 72 -1.58 -7.05 -7.70
CA LYS A 72 -0.67 -6.85 -8.84
C LYS A 72 -1.45 -6.67 -10.15
N TYR A 73 -2.38 -7.59 -10.43
CA TYR A 73 -3.22 -7.53 -11.62
C TYR A 73 -4.00 -6.21 -11.74
N VAL A 74 -4.55 -5.72 -10.63
CA VAL A 74 -5.27 -4.43 -10.61
C VAL A 74 -4.34 -3.27 -10.97
N VAL A 75 -3.14 -3.21 -10.39
CA VAL A 75 -2.15 -2.17 -10.72
C VAL A 75 -1.77 -2.25 -12.20
N ASP A 76 -1.46 -3.44 -12.71
CA ASP A 76 -1.08 -3.65 -14.12
C ASP A 76 -2.19 -3.21 -15.08
N LYS A 77 -3.45 -3.43 -14.71
CA LYS A 77 -4.60 -2.96 -15.51
C LYS A 77 -4.74 -1.44 -15.50
N ILE A 78 -4.48 -0.79 -14.37
CA ILE A 78 -4.51 0.67 -14.29
C ILE A 78 -3.38 1.28 -15.13
N ASP A 79 -2.18 0.68 -15.09
CA ASP A 79 -1.01 1.14 -15.86
C ASP A 79 -1.15 0.95 -17.37
N SER A 80 -2.07 0.07 -17.81
CA SER A 80 -2.31 -0.25 -19.23
C SER A 80 -3.31 0.68 -19.94
N ILE A 81 -3.84 1.68 -19.24
CA ILE A 81 -4.78 2.70 -19.73
C ILE A 81 -4.00 3.94 -20.15
#